data_AF-T1CWU1-F1
#
_entry.id   AF-T1CWU1-F1
#
_cell.length_a   1.000
_cell.length_b   1.000
_cell.length_c   1.000
_cell.angle_alpha   90.00
_cell.angle_beta   90.00
_cell.angle_gamma   90.00
#
_symmetry.space_group_name_H-M   'P 1'
#
loop_
_entity.id
_entity.type
_entity.pdbx_description
1 polymer ?
#
loop_
_entity_poly.entity_id
_entity_poly.type
_entity_poly.pdbx_seq_one_letter_code
_entity_poly.pdbx_strand_id
1 'polypeptide(L)'
;MSDGLTYTEGSVFFSWESLGYLLSTFVLVGGILAFSIGKWMLEGARRVQALQRAVVHFSDQHRVSLEFVRALVEARAARRDEITVVADILERMADNMERHENLRMREEAKQHLWSRVFASSLDAIAISARDRRLLTVNEAFKRITGYSEEEVLGNEMLSSTVSVPNETPLTQIWAAVEMNSYWCGELLDMRKDGTLYPRWLSLSVVRDASQQVTNYIAVFKDITEQKESEARFIYQANHDRLTGLPNRHLLQDRLSRAIRLAERNQNQLAVLFLDLDNFKVGQ
;
A
#
# COMPACT_ATOMS: atom_id res chain seq x y z
N MET A 1 -86.95 34.85 83.20
CA MET A 1 -87.94 34.72 82.10
C MET A 1 -87.18 35.05 80.83
N SER A 2 -86.65 34.01 80.17
CA SER A 2 -87.11 33.48 78.86
C SER A 2 -86.74 34.42 77.71
N ASP A 3 -86.21 34.03 76.56
CA ASP A 3 -85.65 32.82 75.96
C ASP A 3 -85.30 33.29 74.53
N GLY A 4 -84.39 32.61 73.81
CA GLY A 4 -84.36 32.73 72.35
C GLY A 4 -82.99 32.85 71.68
N LEU A 5 -82.33 31.71 71.50
CA LEU A 5 -81.35 31.47 70.44
C LEU A 5 -82.07 31.36 69.09
N THR A 6 -81.54 32.00 68.04
CA THR A 6 -81.56 31.46 66.67
C THR A 6 -80.39 32.00 65.83
N TYR A 7 -79.59 31.07 65.34
CA TYR A 7 -78.69 31.18 64.19
C TYR A 7 -79.47 31.54 62.91
N THR A 8 -78.89 32.33 61.99
CA THR A 8 -78.54 31.89 60.62
C THR A 8 -77.88 32.98 59.75
N GLU A 9 -76.88 32.53 58.98
CA GLU A 9 -76.41 33.02 57.66
C GLU A 9 -75.78 34.41 57.53
N GLY A 10 -74.45 34.43 57.62
CA GLY A 10 -73.61 35.47 57.03
C GLY A 10 -73.65 35.38 55.50
N SER A 11 -74.47 36.22 54.87
CA SER A 11 -74.44 36.45 53.43
C SER A 11 -73.19 37.25 53.05
N VAL A 12 -72.22 36.60 52.41
CA VAL A 12 -71.08 37.29 51.76
C VAL A 12 -71.61 37.97 50.50
N PHE A 13 -71.85 39.28 50.56
CA PHE A 13 -72.13 40.10 49.38
C PHE A 13 -70.83 40.28 48.57
N PHE A 14 -70.64 39.48 47.51
CA PHE A 14 -69.65 39.79 46.47
C PHE A 14 -70.18 40.96 45.63
N SER A 15 -69.45 42.07 45.58
CA SER A 15 -69.79 43.18 44.67
C SER A 15 -69.57 42.74 43.22
N TRP A 16 -70.41 43.21 42.29
CA TRP A 16 -70.25 42.92 40.85
C TRP A 16 -68.87 43.32 40.30
N GLU A 17 -68.20 44.29 40.93
CA GLU A 17 -66.81 44.64 40.63
C GLU A 17 -65.82 43.53 41.03
N SER A 18 -65.97 42.94 42.22
CA SER A 18 -65.10 41.87 42.70
C SER A 18 -65.22 40.56 41.90
N LEU A 19 -66.39 40.25 41.36
CA LEU A 19 -66.60 39.16 40.40
C LEU A 19 -65.95 39.46 39.04
N GLY A 20 -65.97 40.72 38.59
CA GLY A 20 -65.28 41.18 37.37
C GLY A 20 -63.76 41.07 37.47
N TYR A 21 -63.17 41.42 38.61
CA TYR A 21 -61.73 41.26 38.85
C TYR A 21 -61.31 39.79 38.92
N LEU A 22 -62.11 38.92 39.55
CA LEU A 22 -61.80 37.48 39.58
C LEU A 22 -61.88 36.86 38.18
N LEU A 23 -62.87 37.24 37.37
CA LEU A 23 -63.03 36.75 36.00
C LEU A 23 -61.88 37.23 35.08
N SER A 24 -61.47 38.50 35.19
CA SER A 24 -60.37 39.05 34.37
C SER A 24 -59.02 38.43 34.74
N THR A 25 -58.77 38.17 36.03
CA THR A 25 -57.54 37.52 36.51
C THR A 25 -57.47 36.06 36.03
N PHE A 26 -58.59 35.35 36.01
CA PHE A 26 -58.64 33.95 35.54
C PHE A 26 -58.37 33.85 34.03
N VAL A 27 -58.92 34.76 33.22
CA VAL A 27 -58.68 34.82 31.77
C VAL A 27 -57.21 35.15 31.46
N LEU A 28 -56.60 36.08 32.21
CA LEU A 28 -55.20 36.47 32.03
C LEU A 28 -54.24 35.31 32.34
N VAL A 29 -54.47 34.60 33.47
CA VAL A 29 -53.62 33.47 33.89
C VAL A 29 -53.77 32.28 32.92
N GLY A 30 -55.00 31.98 32.47
CA GLY A 30 -55.23 30.94 31.46
C GLY A 30 -54.53 31.23 30.13
N GLY A 31 -54.52 32.49 29.69
CA GLY A 31 -53.81 32.92 28.47
C GLY A 31 -52.29 32.76 28.58
N ILE A 32 -51.70 33.13 29.71
CA ILE A 32 -50.25 32.99 29.95
C ILE A 32 -49.85 31.51 30.01
N LEU A 33 -50.67 30.66 30.64
CA LEU A 33 -50.42 29.23 30.74
C LEU A 33 -50.52 28.56 29.35
N ALA A 34 -51.56 28.88 28.57
CA ALA A 34 -51.74 28.37 27.22
C ALA A 34 -50.64 28.84 26.27
N PHE A 35 -50.21 30.10 26.38
CA PHE A 35 -49.09 30.66 25.61
C PHE A 35 -47.77 29.98 25.97
N SER A 36 -47.52 29.73 27.27
CA SER A 36 -46.29 29.07 27.74
C SER A 36 -46.25 27.59 27.35
N ILE A 37 -47.38 26.88 27.43
CA ILE A 37 -47.52 25.49 26.96
C ILE A 37 -47.36 25.42 25.44
N GLY A 38 -47.96 26.36 24.70
CA GLY A 38 -47.81 26.49 23.25
C GLY A 38 -46.35 26.73 22.86
N LYS A 39 -45.64 27.62 23.56
CA LYS A 39 -44.22 27.91 23.33
C LYS A 39 -43.34 26.70 23.64
N TRP A 40 -43.61 25.99 24.74
CA TRP A 40 -42.94 24.74 25.12
C TRP A 40 -43.17 23.62 24.11
N MET A 41 -44.40 23.45 23.60
CA MET A 41 -44.71 22.50 22.54
C MET A 41 -44.05 22.86 21.20
N LEU A 42 -44.00 24.15 20.83
CA LEU A 42 -43.34 24.62 19.61
C LEU A 42 -41.81 24.50 19.66
N GLU A 43 -41.19 24.69 20.83
CA GLU A 43 -39.77 24.45 21.04
C GLU A 43 -39.45 22.94 21.07
N GLY A 44 -40.32 22.12 21.65
CA GLY A 44 -40.24 20.66 21.58
C GLY A 44 -40.34 20.13 20.14
N ALA A 45 -41.32 20.61 19.36
CA ALA A 45 -41.50 20.25 17.96
C ALA A 45 -40.32 20.69 17.09
N ARG A 46 -39.76 21.90 17.33
CA ARG A 46 -38.56 22.37 16.63
C ARG A 46 -37.32 21.55 16.98
N ARG A 47 -37.15 21.13 18.25
CA ARG A 47 -36.06 20.23 18.66
C ARG A 47 -36.21 18.84 18.04
N VAL A 48 -37.43 18.28 18.01
CA VAL A 48 -37.71 17.00 17.35
C VAL A 48 -37.48 17.08 15.84
N GLN A 49 -37.92 18.14 15.16
CA GLN A 49 -37.66 18.33 13.73
C GLN A 49 -36.18 18.62 13.41
N ALA A 50 -35.43 19.24 14.32
CA ALA A 50 -33.99 19.43 14.17
C ALA A 50 -33.24 18.11 14.34
N LEU A 51 -33.60 17.30 15.34
CA LEU A 51 -33.10 15.94 15.52
C LEU A 51 -33.46 15.04 14.34
N GLN A 52 -34.70 15.10 13.86
CA GLN A 52 -35.17 14.29 12.74
C GLN A 52 -34.47 14.68 11.43
N ARG A 53 -34.21 15.99 11.21
CA ARG A 53 -33.38 16.45 10.09
C ARG A 53 -31.92 16.06 10.23
N ALA A 54 -31.33 16.15 11.42
CA ALA A 54 -29.96 15.72 11.67
C ALA A 54 -29.80 14.21 11.46
N VAL A 55 -30.76 13.40 11.91
CA VAL A 55 -30.78 11.93 11.72
C VAL A 55 -30.97 11.57 10.25
N VAL A 56 -31.84 12.25 9.51
CA VAL A 56 -32.04 12.02 8.07
C VAL A 56 -30.81 12.44 7.26
N HIS A 57 -30.19 13.57 7.58
CA HIS A 57 -28.98 14.03 6.89
C HIS A 57 -27.76 13.15 7.18
N PHE A 58 -27.68 12.59 8.39
CA PHE A 58 -26.62 11.64 8.78
C PHE A 58 -26.83 10.23 8.19
N SER A 59 -28.09 9.80 8.05
CA SER A 59 -28.49 8.52 7.43
C SER A 59 -28.15 8.44 5.94
N ASP A 60 -28.18 9.56 5.22
CA ASP A 60 -27.95 9.57 3.78
C ASP A 60 -26.45 9.47 3.44
N GLN A 61 -25.59 9.88 4.37
CA GLN A 61 -24.14 9.88 4.18
C GLN A 61 -23.49 8.59 4.72
N HIS A 62 -24.00 7.98 5.79
CA HIS A 62 -23.42 6.79 6.44
C HIS A 62 -24.49 5.73 6.72
N ARG A 63 -24.32 4.52 6.16
CA ARG A 63 -25.17 3.33 6.42
C ARG A 63 -25.20 3.01 7.91
N VAL A 64 -26.22 3.51 8.60
CA VAL A 64 -26.49 3.19 10.00
C VAL A 64 -26.82 1.68 10.12
N SER A 65 -26.06 0.95 10.93
CA SER A 65 -26.19 -0.52 11.06
C SER A 65 -27.47 -0.91 11.80
N LEU A 66 -28.01 -2.09 11.54
CA LEU A 66 -29.19 -2.64 12.24
C LEU A 66 -29.07 -2.65 13.77
N GLU A 67 -27.84 -2.62 14.30
CA GLU A 67 -27.57 -2.49 15.74
C GLU A 67 -28.01 -1.14 16.31
N PHE A 68 -27.95 -0.06 15.54
CA PHE A 68 -28.41 1.27 15.96
C PHE A 68 -29.93 1.29 16.16
N VAL A 69 -30.70 0.68 15.25
CA VAL A 69 -32.17 0.62 15.35
C VAL A 69 -32.57 -0.26 16.53
N ARG A 70 -31.88 -1.39 16.74
CA ARG A 70 -32.13 -2.28 17.87
C ARG A 70 -31.83 -1.60 19.22
N ALA A 71 -30.70 -0.91 19.33
CA ALA A 71 -30.31 -0.17 20.52
C ALA A 71 -31.30 0.97 20.84
N LEU A 72 -31.83 1.66 19.83
CA LEU A 72 -32.85 2.70 20.01
C LEU A 72 -34.18 2.16 20.54
N VAL A 73 -34.56 0.95 20.11
CA VAL A 73 -35.79 0.27 20.56
C VAL A 73 -35.63 -0.25 21.99
N GLU A 74 -34.46 -0.80 22.34
CA GLU A 74 -34.15 -1.27 23.69
C GLU A 74 -34.05 -0.10 24.70
N ALA A 75 -33.53 1.06 24.27
CA ALA A 75 -33.44 2.27 25.10
C ALA A 75 -34.80 2.90 25.46
N ARG A 76 -35.88 2.63 24.72
CA ARG A 76 -37.22 3.20 24.97
C ARG A 76 -37.89 2.66 26.25
N ALA A 77 -37.35 1.60 26.86
CA ALA A 77 -37.97 0.91 27.99
C ALA A 77 -37.59 1.46 29.39
N ALA A 78 -36.61 2.34 29.54
CA ALA A 78 -36.08 2.73 30.87
C ALA A 78 -35.85 4.25 31.04
N ARG A 79 -36.82 4.93 31.67
CA ARG A 79 -36.73 6.35 32.05
C ARG A 79 -35.73 6.59 33.19
N ARG A 80 -34.48 6.93 32.87
CA ARG A 80 -33.61 7.97 33.51
C ARG A 80 -32.12 7.89 33.10
N ASP A 81 -31.67 6.84 32.41
CA ASP A 81 -30.27 6.67 31.97
C ASP A 81 -30.06 6.91 30.45
N GLU A 82 -31.08 7.46 29.77
CA GLU A 82 -31.16 7.56 28.31
C GLU A 82 -30.05 8.43 27.69
N ILE A 83 -29.68 9.54 28.34
CA ILE A 83 -28.62 10.44 27.83
C ILE A 83 -27.24 9.80 27.96
N THR A 84 -26.99 9.08 29.06
CA THR A 84 -25.70 8.43 29.32
C THR A 84 -25.47 7.24 28.39
N VAL A 85 -26.51 6.43 28.15
CA VAL A 85 -26.44 5.29 27.22
C VAL A 85 -26.23 5.79 25.79
N VAL A 86 -26.95 6.84 25.37
CA VAL A 86 -26.77 7.42 24.04
C VAL A 86 -25.39 8.08 23.91
N ALA A 87 -24.87 8.73 24.95
CA ALA A 87 -23.53 9.32 24.95
C ALA A 87 -22.42 8.25 24.83
N ASP A 88 -22.47 7.15 25.59
CA ASP A 88 -21.49 6.05 25.51
C ASP A 88 -21.52 5.37 24.13
N ILE A 89 -22.70 5.23 23.52
CA ILE A 89 -22.82 4.69 22.16
C ILE A 89 -22.20 5.64 21.13
N LEU A 90 -22.47 6.95 21.23
CA LEU A 90 -21.90 7.95 20.33
C LEU A 90 -20.37 8.03 20.46
N GLU A 91 -19.84 7.94 21.68
CA GLU A 91 -18.40 7.91 21.95
C GLU A 91 -17.74 6.67 21.33
N ARG A 92 -18.32 5.49 21.53
CA ARG A 92 -17.81 4.24 20.90
C ARG A 92 -17.90 4.25 19.37
N MET A 93 -18.92 4.89 18.82
CA MET A 93 -19.06 5.04 17.37
C MET A 93 -18.01 6.00 16.80
N ALA A 94 -17.76 7.13 17.47
CA ALA A 94 -16.70 8.06 17.10
C ALA A 94 -15.33 7.36 17.10
N ASP A 95 -15.03 6.62 18.17
CA ASP A 95 -13.81 5.81 18.28
C ASP A 95 -13.67 4.78 17.16
N ASN A 96 -14.75 4.05 16.84
CA ASN A 96 -14.73 3.05 15.78
C ASN A 96 -14.61 3.66 14.38
N MET A 97 -15.27 4.80 14.14
CA MET A 97 -15.15 5.54 12.88
C MET A 97 -13.73 6.06 12.68
N GLU A 98 -13.13 6.66 13.72
CA GLU A 98 -11.75 7.12 13.67
C GLU A 98 -10.78 5.96 13.43
N ARG A 99 -10.98 4.82 14.09
CA ARG A 99 -10.18 3.61 13.83
C ARG A 99 -10.33 3.12 12.39
N HIS A 100 -11.54 3.08 11.85
CA HIS A 100 -11.76 2.66 10.46
C HIS A 100 -11.14 3.61 9.46
N GLU A 101 -11.27 4.92 9.67
CA GLU A 101 -10.66 5.93 8.81
C GLU A 101 -9.13 5.84 8.86
N ASN A 102 -8.55 5.71 10.06
CA ASN A 102 -7.12 5.50 10.23
C ASN A 102 -6.62 4.21 9.55
N LEU A 103 -7.37 3.11 9.63
CA LEU A 103 -7.03 1.86 8.95
C LEU A 103 -7.06 2.02 7.42
N ARG A 104 -8.08 2.70 6.88
CA ARG A 104 -8.19 2.97 5.44
C ARG A 104 -7.04 3.86 4.96
N MET A 105 -6.77 4.96 5.67
CA MET A 105 -5.65 5.85 5.37
C MET A 105 -4.31 5.12 5.42
N ARG A 106 -4.12 4.20 6.37
CA ARG A 106 -2.91 3.36 6.43
C ARG A 106 -2.79 2.40 5.25
N GLU A 107 -3.89 1.77 4.85
CA GLU A 107 -3.88 0.83 3.72
C GLU A 107 -3.64 1.57 2.40
N GLU A 108 -4.29 2.71 2.18
CA GLU A 108 -4.06 3.58 1.03
C GLU A 108 -2.62 4.10 1.00
N ALA A 109 -2.10 4.60 2.13
CA ALA A 109 -0.71 5.04 2.24
C ALA A 109 0.28 3.90 1.94
N LYS A 110 -0.02 2.67 2.38
CA LYS A 110 0.78 1.48 2.10
C LYS A 110 0.73 1.12 0.61
N GLN A 111 -0.44 1.15 -0.02
CA GLN A 111 -0.59 0.93 -1.46
C GLN A 111 0.20 1.96 -2.28
N HIS A 112 0.10 3.25 -1.91
CA HIS A 112 0.89 4.30 -2.55
C HIS A 112 2.40 4.15 -2.33
N LEU A 113 2.83 3.70 -1.15
CA LEU A 113 4.23 3.40 -0.90
C LEU A 113 4.72 2.26 -1.80
N TRP A 114 4.00 1.14 -1.87
CA TRP A 114 4.37 0.01 -2.72
C TRP A 114 4.37 0.37 -4.20
N SER A 115 3.37 1.12 -4.68
CA SER A 115 3.33 1.63 -6.05
C SER A 115 4.56 2.49 -6.37
N ARG A 116 4.95 3.38 -5.45
CA ARG A 116 6.17 4.17 -5.61
C ARG A 116 7.43 3.32 -5.63
N VAL A 117 7.56 2.37 -4.71
CA VAL A 117 8.72 1.44 -4.66
C VAL A 117 8.83 0.63 -5.96
N PHE A 118 7.71 0.12 -6.46
CA PHE A 118 7.64 -0.60 -7.72
C PHE A 118 8.11 0.28 -8.90
N ALA A 119 7.59 1.50 -9.00
CA ALA A 119 7.93 2.45 -10.06
C ALA A 119 9.37 3.00 -9.96
N SER A 120 9.87 3.24 -8.74
CA SER A 120 11.18 3.86 -8.50
C SER A 120 12.33 2.86 -8.39
N SER A 121 12.06 1.56 -8.45
CA SER A 121 13.09 0.53 -8.43
C SER A 121 14.09 0.73 -9.58
N LEU A 122 15.38 0.50 -9.30
CA LEU A 122 16.41 0.49 -10.33
C LEU A 122 16.42 -0.82 -11.10
N ASP A 123 16.06 -1.90 -10.44
CA ASP A 123 15.91 -3.22 -11.03
C ASP A 123 14.56 -3.31 -11.76
N ALA A 124 14.59 -3.97 -12.91
CA ALA A 124 13.39 -4.26 -13.68
C ALA A 124 12.52 -5.25 -12.92
N ILE A 125 11.23 -4.93 -12.80
CA ILE A 125 10.23 -5.80 -12.18
C ILE A 125 9.14 -6.06 -13.20
N ALA A 126 8.81 -7.33 -13.37
CA ALA A 126 7.72 -7.80 -14.22
C ALA A 126 6.87 -8.80 -13.44
N ILE A 127 5.55 -8.68 -13.54
CA ILE A 127 4.58 -9.56 -12.88
C ILE A 127 3.74 -10.22 -13.97
N SER A 128 3.57 -11.53 -13.87
CA SER A 128 2.75 -12.31 -14.79
C SER A 128 1.55 -12.96 -14.10
N ALA A 129 0.57 -13.35 -14.91
CA ALA A 129 -0.48 -14.27 -14.50
C ALA A 129 0.06 -15.70 -14.38
N ARG A 130 -0.80 -16.62 -13.89
CA ARG A 130 -0.52 -18.05 -13.77
C ARG A 130 -0.13 -18.75 -15.08
N ASP A 131 -0.57 -18.21 -16.21
CA ASP A 131 -0.23 -18.69 -17.56
C ASP A 131 1.07 -18.07 -18.11
N ARG A 132 1.82 -17.38 -17.25
CA ARG A 132 3.10 -16.71 -17.54
C ARG A 132 2.99 -15.52 -18.47
N ARG A 133 1.78 -15.01 -18.73
CA ARG A 133 1.58 -13.78 -19.51
C ARG A 133 1.76 -12.55 -18.63
N LEU A 134 2.53 -11.58 -19.11
CA LEU A 134 2.82 -10.34 -18.40
C LEU A 134 1.54 -9.54 -18.14
N LEU A 135 1.35 -9.14 -16.89
CA LEU A 135 0.25 -8.30 -16.41
C LEU A 135 0.68 -6.85 -16.23
N THR A 136 1.93 -6.63 -15.82
CA THR A 136 2.50 -5.28 -15.65
C THR A 136 4.02 -5.35 -15.56
N VAL A 137 4.66 -4.23 -15.88
CA VAL A 137 6.10 -4.02 -15.78
C VAL A 137 6.38 -2.64 -15.19
N ASN A 138 7.50 -2.46 -14.49
CA ASN A 138 7.87 -1.15 -13.95
C ASN A 138 8.67 -0.28 -14.95
N GLU A 139 8.97 0.96 -14.56
CA GLU A 139 9.77 1.89 -15.38
C GLU A 139 11.19 1.38 -15.68
N ALA A 140 11.81 0.67 -14.74
CA ALA A 140 13.14 0.09 -14.96
C ALA A 140 13.12 -1.00 -16.03
N PHE A 141 12.08 -1.83 -16.10
CA PHE A 141 11.91 -2.80 -17.17
C PHE A 141 11.90 -2.13 -18.54
N LYS A 142 11.11 -1.05 -18.69
CA LYS A 142 11.02 -0.31 -19.94
C LYS A 142 12.36 0.32 -20.32
N ARG A 143 13.02 0.96 -19.34
CA ARG A 143 14.35 1.58 -19.53
C ARG A 143 15.42 0.58 -19.94
N ILE A 144 15.46 -0.59 -19.31
CA ILE A 144 16.48 -1.61 -19.58
C ILE A 144 16.18 -2.31 -20.92
N THR A 145 14.95 -2.77 -21.14
CA THR A 145 14.64 -3.60 -22.32
C THR A 145 14.39 -2.79 -23.59
N GLY A 146 13.99 -1.53 -23.45
CA GLY A 146 13.58 -0.64 -24.56
C GLY A 146 12.15 -0.86 -25.04
N TYR A 147 11.40 -1.80 -24.45
CA TYR A 147 9.99 -2.01 -24.77
C TYR A 147 9.08 -1.10 -23.93
N SER A 148 7.97 -0.66 -24.54
CA SER A 148 6.86 -0.04 -23.82
C SER A 148 6.03 -1.09 -23.08
N GLU A 149 5.20 -0.67 -22.13
CA GLU A 149 4.33 -1.60 -21.39
C GLU A 149 3.32 -2.24 -22.35
N GLU A 150 2.70 -1.45 -23.22
CA GLU A 150 1.70 -1.89 -24.19
C GLU A 150 2.21 -2.95 -25.16
N GLU A 151 3.51 -2.94 -25.47
CA GLU A 151 4.14 -3.92 -26.34
C GLU A 151 4.38 -5.28 -25.67
N VAL A 152 4.47 -5.31 -24.33
CA VAL A 152 4.85 -6.52 -23.59
C VAL A 152 3.70 -7.14 -22.81
N LEU A 153 2.66 -6.37 -22.48
CA LEU A 153 1.48 -6.90 -21.80
C LEU A 153 0.86 -8.05 -22.60
N GLY A 154 0.54 -9.15 -21.91
CA GLY A 154 -0.01 -10.36 -22.51
C GLY A 154 1.01 -11.29 -23.18
N ASN A 155 2.25 -10.85 -23.40
CA ASN A 155 3.31 -11.72 -23.90
C ASN A 155 3.85 -12.63 -22.79
N GLU A 156 4.48 -13.73 -23.19
CA GLU A 156 5.14 -14.63 -22.24
C GLU A 156 6.31 -13.92 -21.54
N MET A 157 6.39 -14.07 -20.21
CA MET A 157 7.37 -13.37 -19.37
C MET A 157 8.83 -13.69 -19.72
N LEU A 158 9.10 -14.92 -20.16
CA LEU A 158 10.40 -15.31 -20.71
C LEU A 158 10.22 -15.71 -22.17
N SER A 159 10.73 -14.89 -23.08
CA SER A 159 10.70 -15.18 -24.51
C SER A 159 11.71 -16.26 -24.89
N SER A 160 11.51 -16.86 -26.05
CA SER A 160 12.45 -17.82 -26.66
C SER A 160 13.78 -17.20 -27.08
N THR A 161 13.91 -15.86 -27.09
CA THR A 161 15.16 -15.16 -27.39
C THR A 161 16.13 -15.15 -26.21
N VAL A 162 15.67 -15.53 -25.02
CA VAL A 162 16.50 -15.66 -23.82
C VAL A 162 17.38 -16.91 -23.95
N SER A 163 18.69 -16.73 -23.81
CA SER A 163 19.64 -17.84 -23.72
C SER A 163 20.26 -17.88 -22.32
N VAL A 164 20.54 -19.09 -21.84
CA VAL A 164 21.20 -19.30 -20.55
C VAL A 164 22.66 -19.65 -20.81
N PRO A 165 23.63 -19.04 -20.11
CA PRO A 165 24.99 -19.55 -20.10
C PRO A 165 25.00 -21.04 -19.73
N ASN A 166 25.75 -21.86 -20.47
CA ASN A 166 25.75 -23.34 -20.38
C ASN A 166 24.50 -24.05 -20.92
N GLU A 167 23.70 -23.40 -21.77
CA GLU A 167 22.59 -24.02 -22.52
C GLU A 167 21.50 -24.65 -21.64
N THR A 168 21.32 -24.15 -20.41
CA THR A 168 20.23 -24.63 -19.55
C THR A 168 18.89 -24.36 -20.25
N PRO A 169 18.05 -25.38 -20.51
CA PRO A 169 16.76 -25.16 -21.14
C PRO A 169 15.84 -24.33 -20.25
N LEU A 170 15.04 -23.43 -20.85
CA LEU A 170 14.00 -22.66 -20.14
C LEU A 170 13.04 -23.58 -19.34
N THR A 171 12.81 -24.81 -19.82
CA THR A 171 11.99 -25.81 -19.11
C THR A 171 12.55 -26.17 -17.74
N GLN A 172 13.87 -26.20 -17.56
CA GLN A 172 14.49 -26.48 -16.26
C GLN A 172 14.35 -25.30 -15.30
N ILE A 173 14.43 -24.07 -15.80
CA ILE A 173 14.16 -22.86 -15.01
C ILE A 173 12.73 -22.89 -14.48
N TRP A 174 11.76 -23.15 -15.35
CA TRP A 174 10.36 -23.25 -14.95
C TRP A 174 10.09 -24.40 -13.97
N ALA A 175 10.71 -25.55 -14.19
CA ALA A 175 10.61 -26.68 -13.25
C ALA A 175 11.18 -26.32 -11.86
N ALA A 176 12.31 -25.60 -11.81
CA ALA A 176 12.90 -25.15 -10.56
C ALA A 176 11.99 -24.16 -9.82
N VAL A 177 11.37 -23.22 -10.52
CA VAL A 177 10.43 -22.26 -9.92
C VAL A 177 9.17 -22.97 -9.41
N GLU A 178 8.63 -23.92 -10.15
CA GLU A 178 7.45 -24.66 -9.72
C GLU A 178 7.74 -25.52 -8.48
N MET A 179 8.90 -26.17 -8.44
CA MET A 179 9.28 -27.08 -7.35
C MET A 179 9.78 -26.33 -6.10
N ASN A 180 10.62 -25.31 -6.26
CA ASN A 180 11.31 -24.63 -5.17
C ASN A 180 10.73 -23.25 -4.86
N SER A 181 9.67 -22.84 -5.56
CA SER A 181 9.07 -21.51 -5.54
C SER A 181 9.95 -20.35 -6.04
N TYR A 182 11.19 -20.64 -6.44
CA TYR A 182 12.20 -19.66 -6.78
C TYR A 182 13.27 -20.22 -7.72
N TRP A 183 13.83 -19.36 -8.57
CA TRP A 183 15.05 -19.60 -9.34
C TRP A 183 15.82 -18.29 -9.48
N CYS A 184 17.15 -18.37 -9.52
CA CYS A 184 17.98 -17.25 -9.92
C CYS A 184 19.18 -17.67 -10.76
N GLY A 185 19.62 -16.76 -11.61
CA GLY A 185 20.84 -16.96 -12.37
C GLY A 185 21.06 -15.89 -13.41
N GLU A 186 22.21 -16.00 -14.06
CA GLU A 186 22.55 -15.18 -15.20
C GLU A 186 21.87 -15.69 -16.47
N LEU A 187 21.38 -14.75 -17.28
CA LEU A 187 20.81 -14.98 -18.60
C LEU A 187 21.42 -13.99 -19.59
N LEU A 188 21.54 -14.40 -20.85
CA LEU A 188 21.82 -13.49 -21.94
C LEU A 188 20.51 -13.20 -22.67
N ASP A 189 20.14 -11.94 -22.72
CA ASP A 189 18.87 -11.48 -23.29
C ASP A 189 19.13 -10.42 -24.37
N MET A 190 18.08 -10.07 -25.11
CA MET A 190 18.15 -9.13 -26.22
C MET A 190 17.19 -7.97 -25.99
N ARG A 191 17.69 -6.75 -26.12
CA ARG A 191 16.86 -5.54 -26.08
C ARG A 191 16.04 -5.40 -27.36
N LYS A 192 15.08 -4.48 -27.35
CA LYS A 192 14.27 -4.12 -28.53
C LYS A 192 15.12 -3.72 -29.75
N ASP A 193 16.26 -3.08 -29.53
CA ASP A 193 17.18 -2.65 -30.59
C ASP A 193 18.08 -3.78 -31.13
N GLY A 194 17.99 -4.99 -30.59
CA GLY A 194 18.81 -6.15 -30.96
C GLY A 194 20.11 -6.29 -30.16
N THR A 195 20.42 -5.37 -29.24
CA THR A 195 21.62 -5.45 -28.41
C THR A 195 21.51 -6.60 -27.41
N LEU A 196 22.48 -7.50 -27.43
CA LEU A 196 22.60 -8.57 -26.43
C LEU A 196 23.19 -8.01 -25.14
N TYR A 197 22.62 -8.40 -24.00
CA TYR A 197 23.10 -7.97 -22.69
C TYR A 197 22.95 -9.09 -21.65
N PRO A 198 23.95 -9.28 -20.78
CA PRO A 198 23.82 -10.16 -19.64
C PRO A 198 22.90 -9.53 -18.60
N ARG A 199 21.94 -10.30 -18.12
CA ARG A 199 21.07 -9.93 -17.00
C ARG A 199 21.14 -10.97 -15.89
N TRP A 200 21.10 -10.52 -14.65
CA TRP A 200 20.86 -11.38 -13.50
C TRP A 200 19.36 -11.42 -13.23
N LEU A 201 18.72 -12.58 -13.36
CA LEU A 201 17.29 -12.77 -13.14
C LEU A 201 17.05 -13.50 -11.81
N SER A 202 16.08 -12.99 -11.07
CA SER A 202 15.44 -13.63 -9.93
C SER A 202 13.97 -13.85 -10.27
N LEU A 203 13.54 -15.11 -10.31
CA LEU A 203 12.19 -15.52 -10.67
C LEU A 203 11.54 -16.23 -9.49
N SER A 204 10.34 -15.80 -9.11
CA SER A 204 9.60 -16.37 -7.98
C SER A 204 8.13 -16.59 -8.33
N VAL A 205 7.49 -17.54 -7.63
CA VAL A 205 6.06 -17.82 -7.76
C VAL A 205 5.31 -17.40 -6.51
N VAL A 206 4.15 -16.78 -6.70
CA VAL A 206 3.20 -16.43 -5.64
C VAL A 206 2.05 -17.43 -5.68
N ARG A 207 1.73 -17.99 -4.52
CA ARG A 207 0.66 -18.98 -4.34
C ARG A 207 -0.37 -18.45 -3.35
N ASP A 208 -1.63 -18.80 -3.55
CA ASP A 208 -2.70 -18.50 -2.61
C ASP A 208 -2.71 -19.47 -1.41
N ALA A 209 -3.66 -19.28 -0.49
CA ALA A 209 -3.85 -20.15 0.68
C ALA A 209 -4.14 -21.62 0.32
N SER A 210 -4.57 -21.90 -0.92
CA SER A 210 -4.81 -23.24 -1.45
C SER A 210 -3.63 -23.83 -2.24
N GLN A 211 -2.45 -23.20 -2.16
CA GLN A 211 -1.23 -23.57 -2.88
C GLN A 211 -1.31 -23.44 -4.41
N GLN A 212 -2.34 -22.77 -4.93
CA GLN A 212 -2.48 -22.53 -6.36
C GLN A 212 -1.65 -21.33 -6.77
N VAL A 213 -0.98 -21.43 -7.92
CA VAL A 213 -0.21 -20.31 -8.49
C VAL A 213 -1.16 -19.18 -8.86
N THR A 214 -0.92 -17.99 -8.29
CA THR A 214 -1.61 -16.76 -8.69
C THR A 214 -0.79 -15.97 -9.69
N ASN A 215 0.51 -15.80 -9.41
CA ASN A 215 1.40 -14.93 -10.17
C ASN A 215 2.82 -15.47 -10.19
N TYR A 216 3.59 -14.98 -11.16
CA TYR A 216 5.04 -15.03 -11.12
C TYR A 216 5.61 -13.62 -11.07
N ILE A 217 6.74 -13.47 -10.38
CA ILE A 217 7.45 -12.21 -10.26
C ILE A 217 8.87 -12.42 -10.76
N ALA A 218 9.23 -11.69 -11.81
CA ALA A 218 10.58 -11.58 -12.33
C ALA A 218 11.18 -10.24 -11.90
N VAL A 219 12.33 -10.31 -11.23
CA VAL A 219 13.17 -9.14 -10.93
C VAL A 219 14.50 -9.36 -11.63
N PHE A 220 14.94 -8.43 -12.46
CA PHE A 220 16.25 -8.54 -13.09
C PHE A 220 17.01 -7.24 -13.13
N LYS A 221 18.33 -7.40 -13.17
CA LYS A 221 19.28 -6.32 -13.31
C LYS A 221 20.17 -6.56 -14.52
N ASP A 222 20.42 -5.51 -15.28
CA ASP A 222 21.47 -5.51 -16.28
C ASP A 222 22.85 -5.49 -15.58
N ILE A 223 23.66 -6.51 -15.85
CA ILE A 223 25.00 -6.65 -15.25
C ILE A 223 26.12 -6.34 -16.26
N THR A 224 25.81 -5.73 -17.40
CA THR A 224 26.78 -5.36 -18.44
C THR A 224 27.91 -4.50 -17.86
N GLU A 225 27.58 -3.38 -17.22
CA GLU A 225 28.57 -2.46 -16.65
C GLU A 225 29.44 -3.15 -15.57
N GLN A 226 28.81 -4.00 -14.76
CA GLN A 226 29.53 -4.77 -13.73
C GLN A 226 30.55 -5.71 -14.38
N LYS A 227 30.16 -6.48 -15.40
CA LYS A 227 31.06 -7.39 -16.11
C LYS A 227 32.16 -6.67 -16.86
N GLU A 228 31.84 -5.56 -17.50
CA GLU A 228 32.86 -4.75 -18.18
C GLU A 228 33.86 -4.16 -17.19
N SER A 229 33.38 -3.69 -16.02
CA SER A 229 34.24 -3.17 -14.97
C SER A 229 35.17 -4.26 -14.41
N GLU A 230 34.63 -5.46 -14.18
CA GLU A 230 35.40 -6.63 -13.76
C GLU A 230 36.45 -7.01 -14.81
N ALA A 231 36.06 -7.07 -16.10
CA ALA A 231 36.97 -7.36 -17.20
C ALA A 231 38.08 -6.31 -17.32
N ARG A 232 37.75 -5.02 -17.18
CA ARG A 232 38.73 -3.92 -17.17
C ARG A 232 39.70 -4.04 -16.00
N PHE A 233 39.19 -4.37 -14.80
CA PHE A 233 40.03 -4.59 -13.63
C PHE A 233 41.00 -5.76 -13.84
N ILE A 234 40.51 -6.90 -14.31
CA ILE A 234 41.33 -8.08 -14.65
C ILE A 234 42.38 -7.73 -15.69
N TYR A 235 42.02 -6.96 -16.72
CA TYR A 235 42.94 -6.53 -17.76
C TYR A 235 44.07 -5.66 -17.17
N GLN A 236 43.73 -4.65 -16.37
CA GLN A 236 44.71 -3.78 -15.73
C GLN A 236 45.61 -4.50 -14.72
N ALA A 237 45.10 -5.53 -14.03
CA ALA A 237 45.90 -6.35 -13.12
C ALA A 237 46.96 -7.18 -13.86
N ASN A 238 46.76 -7.45 -15.15
CA ASN A 238 47.58 -8.35 -15.95
C ASN A 238 48.36 -7.69 -17.10
N HIS A 239 48.12 -6.40 -17.36
CA HIS A 239 48.78 -5.65 -18.44
C HIS A 239 49.41 -4.37 -17.91
N ASP A 240 50.53 -3.97 -18.53
CA ASP A 240 51.17 -2.69 -18.28
C ASP A 240 50.34 -1.57 -18.90
N ARG A 241 50.12 -0.49 -18.13
CA ARG A 241 49.22 0.60 -18.54
C ARG A 241 49.78 1.45 -19.68
N LEU A 242 51.10 1.55 -19.81
CA LEU A 242 51.73 2.39 -20.82
C LEU A 242 51.79 1.69 -22.18
N THR A 243 52.10 0.40 -22.18
CA THR A 243 52.35 -0.38 -23.40
C THR A 243 51.17 -1.26 -23.83
N GLY A 244 50.25 -1.57 -22.92
CA GLY A 244 49.18 -2.54 -23.15
C GLY A 244 49.67 -4.00 -23.23
N LEU A 245 50.96 -4.25 -23.02
CA LEU A 245 51.56 -5.58 -23.04
C LEU A 245 51.32 -6.32 -21.72
N PRO A 246 51.36 -7.67 -21.71
CA PRO A 246 51.35 -8.45 -20.48
C PRO A 246 52.39 -7.94 -19.49
N ASN A 247 51.96 -7.67 -18.26
CA ASN A 247 52.86 -7.23 -17.21
C ASN A 247 53.70 -8.39 -16.66
N ARG A 248 54.61 -8.07 -15.74
CA ARG A 248 55.50 -9.07 -15.12
C ARG A 248 54.72 -10.18 -14.41
N HIS A 249 53.57 -9.87 -13.81
CA HIS A 249 52.74 -10.86 -13.12
C HIS A 249 52.17 -11.88 -14.12
N LEU A 250 51.54 -11.40 -15.20
CA LEU A 250 51.00 -12.28 -16.24
C LEU A 250 52.12 -13.08 -16.94
N LEU A 251 53.29 -12.48 -17.16
CA LEU A 251 54.47 -13.19 -17.68
C LEU A 251 54.87 -14.36 -16.78
N GLN A 252 54.96 -14.14 -15.46
CA GLN A 252 55.33 -15.19 -14.50
C GLN A 252 54.31 -16.33 -14.45
N ASP A 253 53.02 -16.02 -14.49
CA ASP A 253 51.96 -17.04 -14.55
C ASP A 253 52.06 -17.87 -15.84
N ARG A 254 52.16 -17.20 -16.99
CA ARG A 254 52.28 -17.86 -18.30
C ARG A 254 53.55 -18.70 -18.41
N LEU A 255 54.68 -18.19 -17.94
CA LEU A 255 55.94 -18.92 -17.91
C LEU A 255 55.85 -20.17 -17.03
N SER A 256 55.25 -20.05 -15.84
CA SER A 256 55.04 -21.19 -14.94
C SER A 256 54.16 -22.26 -15.57
N ARG A 257 53.11 -21.86 -16.30
CA ARG A 257 52.25 -22.79 -17.05
C ARG A 257 52.99 -23.45 -18.20
N ALA A 258 53.81 -22.69 -18.94
CA ALA A 258 54.60 -23.20 -20.05
C ALA A 258 55.65 -24.22 -19.60
N ILE A 259 56.35 -23.98 -18.48
CA ILE A 259 57.31 -24.92 -17.88
C ILE A 259 56.63 -26.25 -17.56
N ARG A 260 55.49 -26.23 -16.85
CA ARG A 260 54.75 -27.46 -16.51
C ARG A 260 54.29 -28.24 -17.76
N LEU A 261 53.86 -27.53 -18.80
CA LEU A 261 53.44 -28.16 -20.06
C LEU A 261 54.63 -28.80 -20.78
N ALA A 262 55.78 -28.12 -20.79
CA ALA A 262 57.01 -28.60 -21.40
C ALA A 262 57.55 -29.86 -20.68
N GLU A 263 57.54 -29.86 -19.33
CA GLU A 263 57.90 -31.03 -18.52
C GLU A 263 57.01 -32.23 -18.82
N ARG A 264 55.68 -32.03 -18.86
CA ARG A 264 54.72 -33.11 -19.13
C ARG A 264 54.89 -33.71 -20.53
N ASN A 265 55.20 -32.88 -21.52
CA ASN A 265 55.29 -33.29 -22.92
C ASN A 265 56.72 -33.60 -23.38
N GLN A 266 57.71 -33.53 -22.48
CA GLN A 266 59.15 -33.64 -22.78
C GLN A 266 59.63 -32.69 -23.88
N ASN A 267 59.05 -31.48 -23.93
CA ASN A 267 59.46 -30.44 -24.87
C ASN A 267 60.46 -29.48 -24.21
N GLN A 268 61.27 -28.81 -25.03
CA GLN A 268 62.13 -27.71 -24.57
C GLN A 268 61.40 -26.37 -24.65
N LEU A 269 61.68 -25.48 -23.70
CA LEU A 269 61.16 -24.12 -23.64
C LEU A 269 62.32 -23.13 -23.68
N ALA A 270 62.20 -22.07 -24.46
CA ALA A 270 63.16 -20.96 -24.50
C ALA A 270 62.46 -19.65 -24.12
N VAL A 271 63.18 -18.77 -23.41
CA VAL A 271 62.71 -17.42 -23.05
C VAL A 271 63.72 -16.41 -23.59
N LEU A 272 63.25 -15.45 -24.38
CA LEU A 272 64.06 -14.35 -24.91
C LEU A 272 63.79 -13.10 -24.08
N PHE A 273 64.86 -12.43 -23.63
CA PHE A 273 64.80 -11.12 -23.00
C PHE A 273 65.42 -10.09 -23.93
N LEU A 274 64.69 -9.03 -24.22
CA LEU A 274 65.10 -7.92 -25.07
C LEU A 274 65.05 -6.65 -24.22
N ASP A 275 66.18 -5.96 -24.11
CA ASP A 275 66.26 -4.66 -23.46
C ASP A 275 66.41 -3.56 -24.52
N LEU A 276 65.82 -2.39 -24.25
CA LEU A 276 65.88 -1.25 -25.16
C LEU A 276 66.89 -0.23 -24.64
N ASP A 277 68.05 -0.19 -25.29
CA ASP A 277 69.08 0.80 -25.01
C ASP A 277 68.59 2.22 -25.35
N ASN A 278 69.00 3.22 -24.56
CA ASN A 278 68.67 4.65 -24.69
C ASN A 278 67.23 5.11 -24.35
N PHE A 279 66.44 4.35 -23.58
CA PHE A 279 65.08 4.76 -23.16
C PHE A 279 65.01 5.98 -22.19
N LYS A 280 66.15 6.49 -21.68
CA LYS A 280 66.21 7.58 -20.67
C LYS A 280 66.47 9.00 -21.20
N VAL A 281 66.36 9.25 -22.50
CA VAL A 281 66.65 10.58 -23.07
C VAL A 281 65.37 11.42 -23.18
N GLY A 282 64.98 12.08 -22.07
CA GLY A 282 63.82 12.98 -22.04
C GLY A 282 63.47 13.40 -20.62
N GLN A 283 64.32 14.25 -20.02
CA GLN A 283 63.93 15.17 -18.95
C GLN A 283 63.56 16.52 -19.57
#